data_AF-A0A2V7QRC8-F1
#
_entry.id   AF-A0A2V7QRC8-F1
#
_cell.length_a   1.000
_cell.length_b   1.000
_cell.length_c   1.000
_cell.angle_alpha   90.00
_cell.angle_beta   90.00
_cell.angle_gamma   90.00
#
_symmetry.space_group_name_H-M   'P 1'
#
loop_
_entity.id
_entity.type
_entity.pdbx_description
1 polymer ?
#
loop_
_entity_poly.entity_id
_entity_poly.type
_entity_poly.pdbx_seq_one_letter_code
_entity_poly.pdbx_strand_id
1 'polypeptide(L)'
;MPLAEWLIPEFDEEIAATRRVLERVPDGKSSWKPHPKSMTLGRLATLVAELPAWAVHAVTLDELDIMPPGGPPPKFEALESTARILELFDRNAAAARAAIARTPDAEFKKPWAFKVAGRTVDTNPKFRVYRRTVLNHLVHHRGQLTVYLRLNGVPVPAVYGPTADEPNF
;
A
#
# COMPACT_ATOMS: atom_id res chain seq x y z
N MET A 1 -23.95 -2.86 13.64
CA MET A 1 -23.06 -2.39 12.58
C MET A 1 -21.71 -3.08 12.73
N PRO A 2 -21.42 -4.06 11.87
CA PRO A 2 -20.10 -4.67 11.72
C PRO A 2 -18.99 -3.63 11.52
N LEU A 3 -17.79 -3.92 12.00
CA LEU A 3 -16.62 -3.07 11.83
C LEU A 3 -16.32 -2.81 10.34
N ALA A 4 -16.51 -3.81 9.48
CA ALA A 4 -16.30 -3.70 8.05
C ALA A 4 -17.12 -2.58 7.38
N GLU A 5 -18.32 -2.26 7.90
CA GLU A 5 -19.16 -1.17 7.38
C GLU A 5 -18.50 0.22 7.57
N TRP A 6 -17.61 0.37 8.56
CA TRP A 6 -16.82 1.59 8.76
C TRP A 6 -15.50 1.58 7.99
N LEU A 7 -14.87 0.40 7.83
CA LEU A 7 -13.56 0.31 7.21
C LEU A 7 -13.61 0.40 5.69
N ILE A 8 -14.67 -0.11 5.06
CA ILE A 8 -14.79 -0.15 3.60
C ILE A 8 -14.87 1.26 2.98
N PRO A 9 -15.68 2.21 3.49
CA PRO A 9 -15.69 3.57 2.96
C PRO A 9 -14.32 4.25 3.00
N GLU A 10 -13.63 4.20 4.15
CA GLU A 10 -12.27 4.73 4.30
C GLU A 10 -11.31 4.05 3.32
N PHE A 11 -11.39 2.72 3.20
CA PHE A 11 -10.56 1.97 2.26
C PHE A 11 -10.81 2.40 0.80
N ASP A 12 -12.07 2.51 0.38
CA ASP A 12 -12.45 2.86 -0.99
C ASP A 12 -11.96 4.27 -1.35
N GLU A 13 -12.09 5.24 -0.43
CA GLU A 13 -11.58 6.60 -0.59
C GLU A 13 -10.05 6.61 -0.76
N GLU A 14 -9.32 5.90 0.10
CA GLU A 14 -7.86 5.85 0.04
C GLU A 14 -7.35 5.13 -1.21
N ILE A 15 -8.02 4.07 -1.64
CA ILE A 15 -7.68 3.34 -2.87
C ILE A 15 -7.92 4.22 -4.09
N ALA A 16 -9.05 4.92 -4.18
CA ALA A 16 -9.35 5.82 -5.28
C ALA A 16 -8.30 6.94 -5.40
N ALA A 17 -7.98 7.61 -4.29
CA ALA A 17 -6.95 8.65 -4.27
C ALA A 17 -5.57 8.10 -4.65
N THR A 18 -5.21 6.92 -4.16
CA THR A 18 -3.93 6.28 -4.46
C THR A 18 -3.83 5.89 -5.93
N ARG A 19 -4.90 5.34 -6.52
CA ARG A 19 -4.95 4.99 -7.94
C ARG A 19 -4.65 6.19 -8.83
N ARG A 20 -5.28 7.34 -8.55
CA ARG A 20 -5.05 8.60 -9.29
C ARG A 20 -3.59 9.07 -9.21
N VAL A 21 -2.92 8.86 -8.08
CA VAL A 21 -1.48 9.16 -7.94
C VAL A 21 -0.65 8.17 -8.77
N LEU A 22 -0.97 6.87 -8.73
CA LEU A 22 -0.26 5.86 -9.50
C LEU A 22 -0.42 6.04 -11.03
N GLU A 23 -1.58 6.52 -11.49
CA GLU A 23 -1.83 6.87 -12.90
C GLU A 23 -0.86 7.94 -13.44
N ARG A 24 -0.26 8.74 -12.56
CA ARG A 24 0.69 9.79 -12.94
C ARG A 24 2.14 9.30 -12.96
N VAL A 25 2.43 8.10 -12.50
CA VAL A 25 3.80 7.56 -12.50
C VAL A 25 4.33 7.51 -13.93
N PRO A 26 5.42 8.22 -14.29
CA PRO A 26 5.90 8.27 -15.66
C PRO A 26 6.76 7.04 -16.00
N ASP A 27 6.50 6.47 -17.19
CA ASP A 27 7.37 5.46 -17.80
C ASP A 27 8.79 6.01 -18.03
N GLY A 28 9.80 5.12 -18.07
CA GLY A 28 11.19 5.50 -18.34
C GLY A 28 11.91 6.24 -17.20
N LYS A 29 11.25 6.41 -16.04
CA LYS A 29 11.83 7.06 -14.84
C LYS A 29 11.98 6.10 -13.66
N SER A 30 11.81 4.79 -13.86
CA SER A 30 11.83 3.76 -12.81
C SER A 30 13.07 3.84 -11.90
N SER A 31 14.23 4.20 -12.45
CA SER A 31 15.53 4.31 -11.76
C SER A 31 15.75 5.64 -11.03
N TRP A 32 14.93 6.66 -11.27
CA TRP A 32 15.12 8.00 -10.70
C TRP A 32 14.93 7.97 -9.19
N LYS A 33 15.72 8.77 -8.45
CA LYS A 33 15.55 8.98 -7.01
C LYS A 33 15.95 10.41 -6.62
N PRO A 34 15.26 11.04 -5.66
CA PRO A 34 15.59 12.40 -5.21
C PRO A 34 16.88 12.46 -4.39
N HIS A 35 17.31 11.32 -3.83
CA HIS A 35 18.51 11.22 -3.01
C HIS A 35 19.07 9.79 -3.07
N PRO A 36 20.40 9.56 -2.97
CA PRO A 36 21.00 8.21 -3.03
C PRO A 36 20.43 7.19 -2.03
N LYS A 37 20.02 7.65 -0.84
CA LYS A 37 19.40 6.83 0.21
C LYS A 37 17.91 6.54 -0.01
N SER A 38 17.29 7.15 -1.02
CA SER A 38 15.87 6.97 -1.32
C SER A 38 15.64 5.74 -2.20
N MET A 39 14.44 5.16 -2.09
CA MET A 39 13.93 4.21 -3.09
C MET A 39 13.94 4.88 -4.48
N THR A 40 14.08 4.07 -5.52
CA THR A 40 13.81 4.57 -6.86
C THR A 40 12.31 4.82 -7.04
N LEU A 41 11.92 5.65 -8.01
CA LEU A 41 10.54 5.96 -8.33
C LEU A 41 9.75 4.69 -8.65
N GLY A 42 10.32 3.80 -9.47
CA GLY A 42 9.70 2.52 -9.80
C GLY A 42 9.50 1.63 -8.58
N ARG A 43 10.47 1.58 -7.65
CA ARG A 43 10.33 0.79 -6.42
C ARG A 43 9.26 1.38 -5.49
N LEU A 44 9.25 2.70 -5.30
CA LEU A 44 8.25 3.37 -4.45
C LEU A 44 6.84 3.18 -5.00
N ALA A 45 6.64 3.37 -6.32
CA ALA A 45 5.35 3.15 -6.95
C ALA A 45 4.90 1.67 -6.86
N THR A 46 5.84 0.74 -7.05
CA THR A 46 5.55 -0.71 -6.90
C THR A 46 5.18 -1.04 -5.46
N LEU A 47 5.89 -0.50 -4.46
CA LEU A 47 5.54 -0.68 -3.05
C LEU A 47 4.11 -0.19 -2.76
N VAL A 48 3.75 1.01 -3.23
CA VAL A 48 2.39 1.54 -3.08
C VAL A 48 1.36 0.62 -3.75
N ALA A 49 1.69 0.04 -4.90
CA ALA A 49 0.82 -0.93 -5.60
C ALA A 49 0.69 -2.28 -4.86
N GLU A 50 1.71 -2.71 -4.13
CA GLU A 50 1.75 -3.97 -3.36
C GLU A 50 0.97 -3.89 -2.03
N LEU A 51 0.96 -2.71 -1.39
CA LEU A 51 0.44 -2.55 -0.04
C LEU A 51 -1.00 -3.07 0.18
N PRO A 52 -1.98 -2.89 -0.72
CA PRO A 52 -3.31 -3.45 -0.50
C PRO A 52 -3.32 -4.96 -0.29
N ALA A 53 -2.42 -5.74 -0.91
CA ALA A 53 -2.35 -7.19 -0.72
C ALA A 53 -2.10 -7.57 0.76
N TRP A 54 -1.44 -6.71 1.52
CA TRP A 54 -1.21 -6.93 2.95
C TRP A 54 -2.50 -6.88 3.78
N ALA A 55 -3.58 -6.23 3.31
CA ALA A 55 -4.86 -6.32 3.99
C ALA A 55 -5.40 -7.76 3.98
N VAL A 56 -5.20 -8.50 2.88
CA VAL A 56 -5.57 -9.92 2.81
C VAL A 56 -4.76 -10.71 3.85
N HIS A 57 -3.45 -10.52 3.91
CA HIS A 57 -2.60 -11.19 4.91
C HIS A 57 -3.00 -10.84 6.35
N ALA A 58 -3.31 -9.56 6.61
CA ALA A 58 -3.69 -9.09 7.93
C ALA A 58 -4.97 -9.76 8.46
N VAL A 59 -5.95 -10.04 7.59
CA VAL A 59 -7.24 -10.61 8.03
C VAL A 59 -7.33 -12.13 7.88
N THR A 60 -6.51 -12.74 7.01
CA THR A 60 -6.59 -14.19 6.73
C THR A 60 -5.51 -15.03 7.40
N LEU A 61 -4.37 -14.44 7.77
CA LEU A 61 -3.29 -15.14 8.46
C LEU A 61 -3.26 -14.77 9.94
N ASP A 62 -2.69 -15.64 10.77
CA ASP A 62 -2.40 -15.34 12.18
C ASP A 62 -0.94 -14.90 12.40
N GLU A 63 -0.09 -15.13 11.40
CA GLU A 63 1.31 -14.72 11.41
C GLU A 63 1.86 -14.55 10.00
N LEU A 64 2.91 -13.75 9.87
CA LEU A 64 3.69 -13.65 8.63
C LEU A 64 5.17 -13.45 8.97
N ASP A 65 5.99 -14.33 8.43
CA ASP A 65 7.45 -14.16 8.39
C ASP A 65 7.86 -13.56 7.06
N ILE A 66 8.49 -12.37 7.10
CA ILE A 66 8.95 -11.71 5.87
C ILE A 66 10.32 -12.20 5.39
N MET A 67 11.03 -12.98 6.21
CA MET A 67 12.32 -13.58 5.90
C MET A 67 12.39 -15.02 6.44
N PRO A 68 11.48 -15.92 6.03
CA PRO A 68 11.42 -17.27 6.58
C PRO A 68 12.74 -18.02 6.35
N PRO A 69 13.26 -18.77 7.33
CA PRO A 69 14.47 -19.56 7.15
C PRO A 69 14.33 -20.54 5.98
N GLY A 70 15.28 -20.52 5.04
CA GLY A 70 15.23 -21.33 3.82
C GLY A 70 14.26 -20.82 2.73
N GLY A 71 13.60 -19.68 2.95
CA GLY A 71 12.79 -19.01 1.95
C GLY A 71 13.61 -18.31 0.86
N PRO A 72 12.99 -17.98 -0.28
CA PRO A 72 13.64 -17.17 -1.31
C PRO A 72 13.99 -15.77 -0.75
N PRO A 73 15.04 -15.12 -1.28
CA PRO A 73 15.36 -13.76 -0.87
C PRO A 73 14.19 -12.81 -1.18
N PRO A 74 13.95 -11.79 -0.33
CA PRO A 74 12.93 -10.80 -0.60
C PRO A 74 13.16 -10.15 -1.96
N LYS A 75 12.12 -10.11 -2.79
CA LYS A 75 12.16 -9.43 -4.08
C LYS A 75 11.67 -8.00 -3.90
N PHE A 76 12.53 -7.04 -4.19
CA PHE A 76 12.20 -5.61 -4.21
C PHE A 76 12.13 -5.14 -5.66
N GLU A 77 11.14 -5.66 -6.40
CA GLU A 77 10.97 -5.32 -7.81
C GLU A 77 10.57 -3.86 -7.98
N ALA A 78 11.08 -3.25 -9.05
CA ALA A 78 10.69 -1.93 -9.52
C ALA A 78 10.05 -2.12 -10.89
N LEU A 79 8.73 -2.04 -10.97
CA LEU A 79 8.02 -2.05 -12.23
C LEU A 79 8.39 -0.81 -13.05
N GLU A 80 8.51 -1.00 -14.36
CA GLU A 80 9.00 0.04 -15.28
C GLU A 80 7.89 0.77 -16.04
N SER A 81 6.64 0.31 -15.91
CA SER A 81 5.50 0.93 -16.60
C SER A 81 4.31 1.22 -15.69
N THR A 82 3.64 2.34 -15.94
CA THR A 82 2.40 2.74 -15.28
C THR A 82 1.33 1.64 -15.41
N ALA A 83 1.21 1.04 -16.59
CA ALA A 83 0.21 0.01 -16.86
C ALA A 83 0.36 -1.19 -15.93
N ARG A 84 1.58 -1.69 -15.74
CA ARG A 84 1.85 -2.83 -14.84
C ARG A 84 1.67 -2.47 -13.38
N ILE A 85 1.99 -1.24 -12.99
CA ILE A 85 1.77 -0.72 -11.64
C ILE A 85 0.27 -0.68 -11.33
N LEU A 86 -0.55 -0.16 -12.26
CA LEU A 86 -2.01 -0.10 -12.10
C LEU A 86 -2.65 -1.49 -12.09
N GLU A 87 -2.22 -2.40 -12.96
CA GLU A 87 -2.69 -3.78 -12.97
C GLU A 87 -2.44 -4.49 -11.62
N LEU A 88 -1.23 -4.32 -11.06
CA LEU A 88 -0.88 -4.84 -9.75
C LEU A 88 -1.76 -4.24 -8.65
N PHE A 89 -1.89 -2.90 -8.64
CA PHE A 89 -2.67 -2.19 -7.63
C PHE A 89 -4.15 -2.57 -7.68
N ASP A 90 -4.78 -2.56 -8.86
CA ASP A 90 -6.20 -2.85 -9.03
C ASP A 90 -6.53 -4.28 -8.59
N ARG A 91 -5.69 -5.25 -8.96
CA ARG A 91 -5.83 -6.64 -8.49
C ARG A 91 -5.75 -6.73 -6.96
N ASN A 92 -4.75 -6.09 -6.35
CA ASN A 92 -4.54 -6.14 -4.92
C ASN A 92 -5.66 -5.42 -4.15
N ALA A 93 -6.11 -4.27 -4.64
CA ALA A 93 -7.18 -3.48 -4.05
C ALA A 93 -8.52 -4.23 -4.08
N ALA A 94 -8.85 -4.87 -5.20
CA ALA A 94 -10.06 -5.69 -5.32
C ALA A 94 -10.06 -6.86 -4.32
N ALA A 95 -8.92 -7.58 -4.21
CA ALA A 95 -8.77 -8.69 -3.28
C ALA A 95 -8.87 -8.23 -1.81
N ALA A 96 -8.21 -7.12 -1.48
CA ALA A 96 -8.23 -6.51 -0.16
C ALA A 96 -9.64 -6.10 0.27
N ARG A 97 -10.36 -5.35 -0.58
CA ARG A 97 -11.73 -4.91 -0.32
C ARG A 97 -12.64 -6.11 -0.05
N ALA A 98 -12.54 -7.15 -0.90
CA ALA A 98 -13.34 -8.36 -0.75
C ALA A 98 -13.02 -9.13 0.54
N ALA A 99 -11.75 -9.16 0.97
CA ALA A 99 -11.35 -9.79 2.22
C ALA A 99 -11.90 -9.03 3.45
N ILE A 100 -11.74 -7.70 3.47
CA ILE A 100 -12.24 -6.84 4.56
C ILE A 100 -13.75 -6.99 4.72
N ALA A 101 -14.51 -6.93 3.62
CA ALA A 101 -15.97 -7.01 3.63
C ALA A 101 -16.52 -8.32 4.20
N ARG A 102 -15.76 -9.42 4.08
CA ARG A 102 -16.16 -10.75 4.60
C ARG A 102 -15.61 -11.06 5.98
N THR A 103 -14.78 -10.19 6.55
CA THR A 103 -14.10 -10.46 7.83
C THR A 103 -15.04 -10.16 9.01
N PRO A 104 -15.36 -11.15 9.86
CA PRO A 104 -16.16 -10.91 11.06
C PRO A 104 -15.43 -10.04 12.09
N ASP A 105 -16.15 -9.25 12.87
CA ASP A 105 -15.58 -8.36 13.89
C ASP A 105 -14.67 -9.06 14.91
N ALA A 106 -14.98 -10.32 15.25
CA ALA A 106 -14.16 -11.12 16.16
C ALA A 106 -12.77 -11.41 15.59
N GLU A 107 -12.64 -11.54 14.27
CA GLU A 107 -11.38 -11.82 13.59
C GLU A 107 -10.41 -10.63 13.74
N PHE A 108 -10.91 -9.40 13.58
CA PHE A 108 -10.12 -8.19 13.75
C PHE A 108 -9.49 -8.03 15.14
N LYS A 109 -10.04 -8.70 16.16
CA LYS A 109 -9.54 -8.69 17.54
C LYS A 109 -8.48 -9.77 17.81
N LYS A 110 -8.33 -10.76 16.94
CA LYS A 110 -7.36 -11.84 17.12
C LYS A 110 -5.92 -11.32 17.04
N PRO A 111 -4.98 -11.93 17.78
CA PRO A 111 -3.57 -11.61 17.67
C PRO A 111 -3.03 -12.00 16.28
N TRP A 112 -2.08 -11.21 15.80
CA TRP A 112 -1.34 -11.42 14.57
C TRP A 112 0.14 -11.21 14.83
N ALA A 113 0.98 -12.21 14.53
CA ALA A 113 2.41 -12.17 14.82
C ALA A 113 3.24 -11.78 13.60
N PHE A 114 4.01 -10.69 13.74
CA PHE A 114 5.02 -10.31 12.77
C PHE A 114 6.32 -11.06 13.07
N LYS A 115 6.82 -11.81 12.09
CA LYS A 115 8.05 -12.59 12.23
C LYS A 115 9.13 -12.14 11.25
N VAL A 116 10.37 -12.29 11.69
CA VAL A 116 11.57 -12.13 10.86
C VAL A 116 12.52 -13.28 11.20
N ALA A 117 12.87 -14.09 10.21
CA ALA A 117 13.81 -15.20 10.37
C ALA A 117 13.43 -16.17 11.49
N GLY A 118 12.14 -16.54 11.54
CA GLY A 118 11.54 -17.44 12.52
C GLY A 118 11.23 -16.79 13.87
N ARG A 119 11.69 -15.56 14.12
CA ARG A 119 11.52 -14.87 15.40
C ARG A 119 10.32 -13.93 15.38
N THR A 120 9.42 -14.08 16.34
CA THR A 120 8.37 -13.08 16.59
C THR A 120 8.99 -11.76 17.03
N VAL A 121 8.75 -10.72 16.24
CA VAL A 121 9.23 -9.35 16.49
C VAL A 121 8.16 -8.55 17.23
N ASP A 122 6.88 -8.74 16.86
CA ASP A 122 5.75 -8.03 17.43
C ASP A 122 4.47 -8.85 17.27
N THR A 123 3.49 -8.64 18.16
CA THR A 123 2.16 -9.24 18.07
C THR A 123 1.10 -8.17 18.34
N ASN A 124 0.19 -7.96 17.38
CA ASN A 124 -0.87 -6.96 17.48
C ASN A 124 -2.22 -7.55 17.08
N PRO A 125 -3.34 -6.95 17.50
CA PRO A 125 -4.65 -7.27 16.91
C PRO A 125 -4.64 -7.08 15.40
N LYS A 126 -5.29 -7.97 14.64
CA LYS A 126 -5.42 -7.88 13.17
C LYS A 126 -5.92 -6.51 12.69
N PHE A 127 -6.82 -5.88 13.44
CA PHE A 127 -7.26 -4.50 13.22
C PHE A 127 -6.11 -3.50 13.16
N ARG A 128 -5.19 -3.56 14.13
CA ARG A 128 -4.04 -2.65 14.20
C ARG A 128 -3.07 -2.92 13.05
N VAL A 129 -2.89 -4.17 12.65
CA VAL A 129 -2.08 -4.54 11.48
C VAL A 129 -2.70 -3.94 10.21
N TYR A 130 -4.00 -4.13 9.98
CA TYR A 130 -4.73 -3.49 8.88
C TYR A 130 -4.54 -1.96 8.88
N ARG A 131 -4.88 -1.29 9.99
CA ARG A 131 -4.91 0.19 10.01
C ARG A 131 -3.52 0.80 9.89
N ARG A 132 -2.52 0.27 10.60
CA ARG A 132 -1.17 0.85 10.68
C ARG A 132 -0.25 0.36 9.57
N THR A 133 -0.18 -0.96 9.36
CA THR A 133 0.80 -1.58 8.45
C THR A 133 0.32 -1.56 7.00
N VAL A 134 -0.99 -1.46 6.78
CA VAL A 134 -1.55 -1.37 5.43
C VAL A 134 -1.96 0.06 5.11
N LEU A 135 -3.03 0.58 5.72
CA LEU A 135 -3.66 1.81 5.23
C LEU A 135 -2.82 3.06 5.52
N ASN A 136 -2.35 3.25 6.76
CA ASN A 136 -1.46 4.37 7.07
C ASN A 136 -0.14 4.32 6.30
N HIS A 137 0.38 3.13 6.07
CA HIS A 137 1.61 2.93 5.31
C HIS A 137 1.42 3.27 3.83
N LEU A 138 0.25 2.94 3.27
CA LEU A 138 -0.17 3.34 1.92
C LEU A 138 -0.23 4.86 1.80
N VAL A 139 -0.93 5.53 2.72
CA VAL A 139 -1.04 6.99 2.76
C VAL A 139 0.33 7.65 2.90
N HIS A 140 1.19 7.11 3.77
CA HIS A 140 2.55 7.59 3.97
C HIS A 140 3.38 7.54 2.67
N HIS A 141 3.41 6.39 2.01
CA HIS A 141 4.19 6.23 0.78
C HIS A 141 3.55 6.90 -0.44
N ARG A 142 2.23 7.01 -0.50
CA ARG A 142 1.54 7.86 -1.48
C ARG A 142 1.99 9.31 -1.33
N GLY A 143 2.05 9.83 -0.09
CA GLY A 143 2.55 11.17 0.18
C GLY A 143 4.00 11.38 -0.24
N GLN A 144 4.85 10.36 -0.10
CA GLN A 144 6.21 10.41 -0.68
C GLN A 144 6.16 10.43 -2.21
N LEU A 145 5.33 9.60 -2.81
CA LEU A 145 5.22 9.47 -4.26
C LEU A 145 4.77 10.78 -4.91
N THR A 146 3.87 11.55 -4.30
CA THR A 146 3.47 12.86 -4.83
C THR A 146 4.64 13.84 -4.94
N VAL A 147 5.59 13.81 -4.00
CA VAL A 147 6.82 14.61 -4.09
C VAL A 147 7.73 14.12 -5.22
N TYR A 148 7.82 12.81 -5.44
CA TYR A 148 8.60 12.24 -6.55
C TYR A 148 8.02 12.69 -7.90
N LEU A 149 6.69 12.68 -8.04
CA LEU A 149 6.00 13.17 -9.23
C LEU A 149 6.30 14.65 -9.46
N ARG A 150 6.15 15.49 -8.43
CA ARG A 150 6.43 16.93 -8.51
C ARG A 150 7.86 17.21 -8.97
N LEU A 151 8.85 16.51 -8.42
CA LEU A 151 10.25 16.67 -8.77
C LEU A 151 10.60 16.18 -10.19
N ASN A 152 9.74 15.37 -10.80
CA ASN A 152 9.86 14.96 -12.19
C ASN A 152 8.97 15.79 -13.15
N GLY A 153 8.41 16.91 -12.67
CA GLY A 153 7.55 17.77 -13.49
C GLY A 153 6.21 17.15 -13.85
N VAL A 154 5.78 16.13 -13.11
CA VAL A 154 4.50 15.45 -13.34
C VAL A 154 3.41 16.13 -12.50
N PRO A 155 2.24 16.47 -13.10
CA PRO A 155 1.10 17.01 -12.38
C PRO A 155 0.61 16.06 -11.28
N VAL A 156 0.45 16.58 -10.05
CA VAL A 156 0.02 15.81 -8.87
C VAL A 156 -1.49 16.00 -8.66
N PRO A 157 -2.28 14.92 -8.57
CA PRO A 157 -3.72 15.03 -8.37
C PRO A 157 -4.06 15.49 -6.95
N ALA A 158 -5.27 16.02 -6.77
CA ALA A 158 -5.83 16.30 -5.45
C ALA A 158 -5.89 15.03 -4.59
N VAL A 159 -5.39 15.12 -3.36
CA VAL A 159 -5.42 14.05 -2.34
C VAL A 159 -5.79 14.71 -1.02
N TYR A 160 -6.97 14.37 -0.48
CA TYR A 160 -7.65 15.02 0.65
C TYR A 160 -8.01 16.50 0.44
N GLY A 161 -7.22 17.24 -0.33
CA GLY A 161 -7.46 18.62 -0.70
C GLY A 161 -6.78 18.97 -2.02
N PRO A 162 -6.96 20.22 -2.47
CA PRO A 162 -6.44 20.69 -3.75
C PRO A 162 -4.90 20.70 -3.77
N THR A 163 -4.34 20.56 -4.98
CA THR A 163 -2.92 20.76 -5.26
C THR A 163 -2.74 21.96 -6.20
N ALA A 164 -1.49 22.35 -6.45
CA ALA A 164 -1.19 23.37 -7.46
C ALA A 164 -1.63 22.99 -8.89
N ASP A 165 -1.84 21.69 -9.18
CA ASP A 165 -2.27 21.22 -10.50
C ASP A 165 -3.77 20.93 -10.58
N GLU A 166 -4.44 20.76 -9.42
CA GLU A 166 -5.88 20.53 -9.30
C GLU A 166 -6.42 21.40 -8.14
N PRO A 167 -6.67 22.71 -8.36
CA PRO A 167 -6.88 23.69 -7.29
C PRO A 167 -8.32 23.75 -6.72
N ASN A 168 -9.25 22.97 -7.27
CA ASN A 168 -10.67 23.05 -6.91
C ASN A 168 -11.06 21.95 -5.89
N PHE A 169 -12.05 22.27 -5.04
CA PHE A 169 -12.72 21.33 -4.13
C PHE A 169 -13.88 20.61 -4.82
#